data_AF-A0A962YMC2-F1
#
_entry.id   AF-A0A962YMC2-F1
#
_cell.length_a   1.000
_cell.length_b   1.000
_cell.length_c   1.000
_cell.angle_alpha   90.00
_cell.angle_beta   90.00
_cell.angle_gamma   90.00
#
_symmetry.space_group_name_H-M   'P 1'
#
loop_
_entity.id
_entity.type
_entity.pdbx_description
1 polymer ?
#
loop_
_entity_poly.entity_id
_entity_poly.type
_entity_poly.pdbx_seq_one_letter_code
_entity_poly.pdbx_strand_id
1 'polypeptide(L)'
;EVRLSPDRLIEEWASVSIRVDGTGLGHARSSPIWRAMNGHLATGGDYGSALPRGVQIPGLRGYIRVERVLRRLGPHYRQTLEAVHVKSSVETGRTLRQIADYLGLTLSGLTTRLSRFKEHLRDDGAQL
;
A
#
# COMPACT_ATOMS: atom_id res chain seq x y z
N GLU A 1 21.79 -0.20 -5.75
CA GLU A 1 20.51 -0.33 -5.04
C GLU A 1 19.86 -1.68 -5.36
N VAL A 2 19.33 -2.39 -4.36
CA VAL A 2 18.54 -3.60 -4.61
C VAL A 2 17.16 -3.18 -5.15
N ARG A 3 16.85 -3.55 -6.40
CA ARG A 3 15.50 -3.41 -6.97
C ARG A 3 14.59 -4.41 -6.25
N LEU A 4 13.61 -3.91 -5.50
CA LEU A 4 12.59 -4.74 -4.85
C LEU A 4 11.64 -5.32 -5.89
N SER A 5 11.22 -6.56 -5.67
CA SER A 5 10.17 -7.18 -6.48
C SER A 5 8.82 -6.46 -6.30
N PRO A 6 7.92 -6.51 -7.30
CA PRO A 6 6.57 -5.94 -7.14
C PRO A 6 5.83 -6.50 -5.93
N ASP A 7 5.95 -7.79 -5.66
CA ASP A 7 5.37 -8.45 -4.49
C ASP A 7 5.89 -7.82 -3.18
N ARG A 8 7.19 -7.58 -3.07
CA ARG A 8 7.78 -6.95 -1.88
C ARG A 8 7.30 -5.51 -1.69
N LEU A 9 7.15 -4.76 -2.79
CA LEU A 9 6.59 -3.40 -2.74
C LEU A 9 5.13 -3.39 -2.27
N ILE A 10 4.34 -4.37 -2.70
CA ILE A 10 2.94 -4.52 -2.28
C ILE A 10 2.85 -4.95 -0.81
N GLU A 11 3.69 -5.87 -0.35
CA GLU A 11 3.78 -6.24 1.07
C GLU A 11 4.11 -5.04 1.96
N GLU A 12 5.09 -4.23 1.54
CA GLU A 12 5.47 -3.00 2.22
C GLU A 12 4.30 -2.00 2.25
N TRP A 13 3.63 -1.79 1.12
CA TRP A 13 2.44 -0.94 1.06
C TRP A 13 1.32 -1.45 1.98
N ALA A 14 0.99 -2.74 1.93
CA ALA A 14 -0.06 -3.33 2.75
C ALA A 14 0.24 -3.23 4.25
N SER A 15 1.50 -3.49 4.65
CA SER A 15 1.94 -3.33 6.04
C SER A 15 1.73 -1.89 6.53
N VAL A 16 1.99 -0.91 5.68
CA VAL A 16 1.74 0.50 6.00
C VAL A 16 0.25 0.82 6.04
N SER A 17 -0.52 0.42 5.03
CA SER A 17 -1.97 0.65 4.97
C SER A 17 -2.69 0.03 6.17
N ILE A 18 -2.34 -1.20 6.58
CA ILE A 18 -2.90 -1.82 7.80
C ILE A 18 -2.56 -1.01 9.05
N ARG A 19 -1.37 -0.41 9.16
CA ARG A 19 -0.98 0.43 10.31
C ARG A 19 -1.65 1.81 10.31
N VAL A 20 -2.08 2.30 9.15
CA VAL A 20 -2.69 3.63 8.97
C VAL A 20 -4.22 3.55 9.07
N ASP A 21 -4.82 2.54 8.43
CA ASP A 21 -6.27 2.35 8.31
C ASP A 21 -6.84 1.29 9.28
N GLY A 22 -5.98 0.52 9.95
CA GLY A 22 -6.38 -0.54 10.85
C GLY A 22 -7.12 -0.03 12.08
N THR A 23 -8.38 -0.43 12.21
CA THR A 23 -9.22 -0.34 13.42
C THR A 23 -8.72 -1.22 14.58
N GLY A 24 -7.47 -1.64 14.57
CA GLY A 24 -6.83 -2.35 15.67
C GLY A 24 -6.49 -1.40 16.81
N LEU A 25 -7.33 -1.40 17.85
CA LEU A 25 -7.10 -0.92 19.22
C LEU A 25 -5.75 -0.20 19.43
N GLY A 26 -5.79 1.15 19.36
CA GLY A 26 -4.88 2.01 20.13
C GLY A 26 -3.69 2.66 19.42
N HIS A 27 -3.26 2.25 18.22
CA HIS A 27 -1.96 2.74 17.67
C HIS A 27 -1.94 3.28 16.23
N ALA A 28 -3.03 3.21 15.45
CA ALA A 28 -3.02 3.67 14.05
C ALA A 28 -2.86 5.21 13.89
N ARG A 29 -3.39 5.99 14.83
CA ARG A 29 -3.27 7.47 14.86
C ARG A 29 -1.92 7.98 15.37
N SER A 30 -0.99 7.10 15.75
CA SER A 30 0.33 7.47 16.29
C SER A 30 1.49 6.77 15.57
N SER A 31 1.25 6.02 14.49
CA SER A 31 2.34 5.44 13.73
C SER A 31 3.21 6.56 13.13
N PRO A 32 4.55 6.40 13.08
CA PRO A 32 5.43 7.38 12.45
C PRO A 32 5.01 7.71 11.01
N ILE A 33 4.40 6.77 10.28
CA ILE A 33 3.91 7.00 8.91
C ILE A 33 2.66 7.84 8.90
N TRP A 34 1.66 7.54 9.74
CA TRP A 34 0.48 8.39 9.86
C TRP A 34 0.88 9.81 10.25
N ARG A 35 1.83 9.93 11.21
CA ARG A 35 2.39 11.22 11.58
C ARG A 35 3.14 11.89 10.44
N ALA A 36 3.98 11.17 9.68
CA ALA A 36 4.65 11.69 8.48
C ALA A 36 3.65 12.22 7.44
N MET A 37 2.61 11.43 7.14
CA MET A 37 1.58 11.74 6.15
C MET A 37 0.71 12.93 6.54
N ASN A 38 0.52 13.17 7.84
CA ASN A 38 -0.24 14.29 8.38
C ASN A 38 0.65 15.46 8.84
N GLY A 39 1.96 15.44 8.53
CA GLY A 39 2.89 16.54 8.88
C GLY A 39 3.26 16.62 10.38
N HIS A 40 3.06 15.56 11.15
CA HIS A 40 3.27 15.45 12.60
C HIS A 40 4.60 14.78 13.01
N LEU A 41 5.57 14.58 12.10
CA LEU A 41 6.91 14.08 12.46
C LEU A 41 7.91 15.23 12.51
N ALA A 42 8.36 15.59 13.72
CA ALA A 42 9.41 16.58 13.92
C ALA A 42 10.71 15.92 14.40
N THR A 43 11.84 16.38 13.86
CA THR A 43 13.11 16.45 14.60
C THR A 43 13.18 17.86 15.19
N GLY A 44 13.35 17.99 16.51
CA GLY A 44 13.78 19.27 17.10
C GLY A 44 12.72 20.34 17.35
N GLY A 45 11.42 20.03 17.30
CA GLY A 45 10.38 20.92 17.88
C GLY A 45 9.67 21.89 16.93
N ASP A 46 9.99 21.94 15.64
CA ASP A 46 9.24 22.72 14.65
C ASP A 46 8.39 21.85 13.72
N TYR A 47 7.15 22.28 13.47
CA TYR A 47 6.19 21.63 12.58
C TYR A 47 6.63 21.76 11.13
N GLY A 48 7.09 20.68 10.50
CA GLY A 48 7.58 20.69 9.12
C GLY A 48 7.20 19.43 8.33
N SER A 49 6.72 19.63 7.11
CA SER A 49 6.21 18.64 6.14
C SER A 49 7.28 17.75 5.49
N ALA A 50 8.48 17.65 6.08
CA ALA A 50 9.59 16.92 5.52
C ALA A 50 10.08 15.85 6.50
N LEU A 51 9.95 14.58 6.11
CA LEU A 51 10.66 13.48 6.75
C LEU A 51 12.16 13.84 6.85
N PRO A 52 12.78 13.77 8.03
CA PRO A 52 14.19 14.12 8.19
C PRO A 52 15.06 13.24 7.29
N ARG A 53 16.05 13.84 6.63
CA ARG A 53 17.00 13.11 5.77
C ARG A 53 17.64 11.98 6.61
N GLY A 54 17.48 10.73 6.17
CA GLY A 54 18.05 9.55 6.83
C GLY A 54 17.07 8.72 7.67
N VAL A 55 15.84 9.18 7.91
CA VAL A 55 14.83 8.34 8.59
C VAL A 55 14.38 7.21 7.66
N GLN A 56 14.82 5.99 7.95
CA GLN A 56 14.31 4.79 7.30
C GLN A 56 13.04 4.34 8.00
N ILE A 57 11.90 4.53 7.34
CA ILE A 57 10.63 4.00 7.80
C ILE A 57 10.37 2.65 7.12
N PRO A 58 10.23 1.54 7.87
CA PRO A 58 9.93 0.24 7.29
C PRO A 58 8.65 0.27 6.44
N GLY A 59 8.78 -0.11 5.18
CA GLY A 59 7.68 -0.18 4.21
C GLY A 59 7.33 1.13 3.50
N LEU A 60 7.96 2.26 3.86
CA LEU A 60 7.65 3.54 3.23
C LEU A 60 8.03 3.59 1.75
N ARG A 61 9.11 2.91 1.35
CA ARG A 61 9.55 2.82 -0.06
C ARG A 61 8.48 2.13 -0.92
N GLY A 62 8.02 0.95 -0.49
CA GLY A 62 6.91 0.24 -1.14
C GLY A 62 5.63 1.06 -1.15
N TYR A 63 5.28 1.67 -0.01
CA TYR A 63 4.10 2.51 0.10
C TYR A 63 4.09 3.66 -0.91
N ILE A 64 5.13 4.49 -0.95
CA ILE A 64 5.23 5.63 -1.88
C ILE A 64 5.11 5.17 -3.34
N ARG A 65 5.77 4.05 -3.69
CA ARG A 65 5.80 3.56 -5.06
C ARG A 65 4.47 2.99 -5.50
N VAL A 66 3.83 2.18 -4.66
CA VAL A 66 2.49 1.63 -4.91
C VAL A 66 1.47 2.76 -5.00
N GLU A 67 1.49 3.73 -4.09
CA GLU A 67 0.61 4.90 -4.11
C GLU A 67 0.78 5.75 -5.38
N ARG A 68 2.01 5.96 -5.84
CA ARG A 68 2.29 6.66 -7.09
C ARG A 68 1.68 5.93 -8.30
N VAL A 69 1.83 4.61 -8.37
CA VAL A 69 1.24 3.80 -9.46
C VAL A 69 -0.29 3.81 -9.36
N LEU A 70 -0.86 3.65 -8.17
CA LEU A 70 -2.30 3.70 -7.94
C LEU A 70 -2.94 5.03 -8.38
N ARG A 71 -2.28 6.16 -8.12
CA ARG A 71 -2.74 7.48 -8.58
C ARG A 71 -2.87 7.58 -10.11
N ARG A 72 -2.10 6.79 -10.86
CA ARG A 72 -2.13 6.79 -12.34
C ARG A 72 -3.17 5.83 -12.92
N LEU A 73 -3.42 4.69 -12.27
CA LEU A 73 -4.22 3.60 -12.84
C LEU A 73 -5.72 3.64 -12.49
N GLY A 74 -6.12 4.51 -11.56
CA GLY A 74 -7.52 4.71 -11.18
C GLY A 74 -7.98 3.86 -9.98
N PRO A 75 -9.21 4.11 -9.47
CA PRO A 75 -9.66 3.63 -8.16
C PRO A 75 -9.84 2.10 -8.09
N HIS A 76 -10.13 1.44 -9.21
CA HIS A 76 -10.37 -0.01 -9.22
C HIS A 76 -9.14 -0.84 -8.84
N TYR A 77 -7.93 -0.37 -9.16
CA TYR A 77 -6.70 -1.05 -8.75
C TYR A 77 -6.46 -0.93 -7.24
N ARG A 78 -6.81 0.22 -6.65
CA ARG A 78 -6.73 0.42 -5.19
C ARG A 78 -7.68 -0.53 -4.48
N GLN A 79 -8.95 -0.54 -4.87
CA GLN A 79 -9.97 -1.44 -4.30
C GLN A 79 -9.53 -2.91 -4.38
N THR A 80 -8.87 -3.28 -5.48
CA THR A 80 -8.36 -4.64 -5.69
C THR A 80 -7.24 -4.98 -4.70
N LEU A 81 -6.25 -4.10 -4.54
CA LEU A 81 -5.16 -4.33 -3.58
C LEU A 81 -5.64 -4.30 -2.13
N GLU A 82 -6.57 -3.40 -1.80
CA GLU A 82 -7.16 -3.32 -0.47
C GLU A 82 -7.91 -4.60 -0.13
N ALA A 83 -8.74 -5.12 -1.04
CA ALA A 83 -9.49 -6.34 -0.81
C ALA A 83 -8.60 -7.59 -0.66
N VAL A 84 -7.46 -7.62 -1.37
CA VAL A 84 -6.53 -8.76 -1.34
C VAL A 84 -5.56 -8.70 -0.16
N HIS A 85 -5.10 -7.51 0.23
CA HIS A 85 -3.97 -7.37 1.15
C HIS A 85 -4.25 -6.61 2.45
N VAL A 86 -5.34 -5.83 2.53
CA VAL A 86 -5.59 -4.92 3.66
C VAL A 86 -6.86 -5.27 4.42
N LYS A 87 -7.96 -5.52 3.70
CA LYS A 87 -9.26 -5.85 4.29
C LYS A 87 -9.21 -7.18 5.02
N SER A 88 -10.03 -7.30 6.05
CA SER A 88 -10.14 -8.52 6.85
C SER A 88 -10.70 -9.67 6.00
N SER A 89 -10.15 -10.87 6.18
CA SER A 89 -10.69 -12.09 5.56
C SER A 89 -12.13 -12.42 5.97
N VAL A 90 -12.63 -11.81 7.04
CA VAL A 90 -14.06 -11.90 7.42
C VAL A 90 -14.93 -11.11 6.46
N GLU A 91 -14.43 -10.00 5.92
CA GLU A 91 -15.14 -9.14 4.96
C GLU A 91 -15.01 -9.67 3.53
N THR A 92 -13.79 -10.02 3.10
CA THR A 92 -13.51 -10.34 1.69
C THR A 92 -13.37 -11.83 1.40
N GLY A 93 -13.33 -12.67 2.43
CA GLY A 93 -13.03 -14.10 2.31
C GLY A 93 -11.53 -14.39 2.38
N ARG A 94 -11.20 -15.69 2.46
CA ARG A 94 -9.82 -16.18 2.60
C ARG A 94 -9.16 -16.55 1.28
N THR A 95 -9.97 -16.72 0.23
CA THR A 95 -9.51 -17.22 -1.08
C THR A 95 -9.66 -16.15 -2.14
N LEU A 96 -8.81 -16.19 -3.18
CA LEU A 96 -8.93 -15.29 -4.33
C LEU A 96 -10.28 -15.39 -5.03
N ARG A 97 -10.93 -16.56 -4.98
CA ARG A 97 -12.29 -16.72 -5.54
C ARG A 97 -13.31 -15.89 -4.75
N GLN A 98 -13.32 -16.01 -3.43
CA GLN A 98 -14.22 -15.22 -2.57
C GLN A 98 -13.95 -13.72 -2.67
N ILE A 99 -12.67 -13.32 -2.78
CA ILE A 99 -12.30 -11.92 -2.98
C ILE A 99 -12.78 -11.40 -4.34
N ALA A 100 -12.70 -12.23 -5.39
CA ALA A 100 -13.23 -11.88 -6.70
C ALA A 100 -14.75 -11.70 -6.65
N ASP A 101 -15.47 -12.59 -5.96
CA ASP A 101 -16.91 -12.50 -5.75
C ASP A 101 -17.28 -11.21 -4.99
N TYR A 102 -16.54 -10.86 -3.93
CA TYR A 102 -16.70 -9.59 -3.19
C TYR A 102 -16.54 -8.37 -4.09
N LEU A 103 -15.59 -8.40 -5.03
CA LEU A 103 -15.34 -7.30 -5.97
C LEU A 103 -16.29 -7.30 -7.18
N GLY A 104 -17.18 -8.29 -7.31
CA GLY A 104 -18.03 -8.46 -8.49
C GLY A 104 -17.22 -8.80 -9.76
N LEU A 105 -16.12 -9.53 -9.61
CA LEU A 105 -15.22 -9.94 -10.70
C LEU A 105 -15.19 -11.45 -10.86
N THR A 106 -14.83 -11.92 -12.05
CA THR A 106 -14.38 -13.31 -12.22
C THR A 106 -13.00 -13.50 -11.60
N LEU A 107 -12.67 -14.73 -11.20
CA LEU A 107 -11.31 -15.07 -10.73
C LEU A 107 -10.22 -14.72 -11.76
N SER A 108 -10.50 -14.94 -13.05
CA SER A 108 -9.59 -14.55 -14.14
C SER A 108 -9.43 -13.03 -14.26
N GLY A 109 -10.52 -12.28 -14.04
CA GLY A 109 -10.50 -10.82 -14.01
C GLY A 109 -9.64 -10.28 -12.85
N LEU A 110 -9.80 -10.84 -11.65
CA LEU A 110 -9.00 -10.46 -10.47
C LEU A 110 -7.51 -10.75 -10.70
N THR A 111 -7.18 -11.97 -11.12
CA THR A 111 -5.78 -12.38 -11.37
C THR A 111 -5.13 -11.55 -12.48
N THR A 112 -5.85 -11.27 -13.56
CA THR A 112 -5.37 -10.39 -14.64
C THR A 112 -5.09 -8.98 -14.13
N ARG A 113 -5.99 -8.42 -13.32
CA ARG A 113 -5.83 -7.08 -12.75
C ARG A 113 -4.63 -7.00 -11.81
N LEU A 114 -4.41 -8.01 -10.98
CA LEU A 114 -3.23 -8.11 -10.11
C LEU A 114 -1.93 -8.23 -10.92
N SER A 115 -1.91 -9.05 -11.97
CA SER A 115 -0.76 -9.19 -12.87
C SER A 115 -0.41 -7.88 -13.58
N ARG A 116 -1.41 -7.19 -14.15
CA ARG A 116 -1.23 -5.87 -14.78
C ARG A 116 -0.72 -4.83 -13.78
N PHE A 117 -1.21 -4.86 -12.55
CA PHE A 117 -0.70 -3.96 -11.52
C PHE A 117 0.80 -4.20 -11.25
N LYS A 118 1.22 -5.47 -11.16
CA LYS A 118 2.64 -5.82 -11.01
C LYS A 118 3.48 -5.38 -12.21
N GLU A 119 2.95 -5.44 -13.43
CA GLU A 119 3.61 -4.91 -14.64
C GLU A 119 3.85 -3.41 -14.51
N HIS A 120 2.82 -2.63 -14.17
CA HIS A 120 2.98 -1.19 -13.95
C HIS A 120 3.98 -0.84 -12.84
N LEU A 121 4.06 -1.65 -11.78
CA LEU A 121 5.10 -1.50 -10.76
C LEU A 121 6.50 -1.74 -11.33
N ARG A 122 6.68 -2.77 -12.18
CA ARG A 122 7.98 -3.03 -12.83
C ARG A 122 8.38 -1.87 -13.72
N ASP A 123 7.45 -1.38 -14.56
CA ASP A 123 7.68 -0.28 -15.49
C ASP A 123 8.09 1.02 -14.76
N ASP A 124 7.41 1.35 -13.66
CA ASP A 124 7.76 2.50 -12.81
C ASP A 124 9.21 2.40 -12.27
N GLY A 125 9.71 1.18 -12.02
CA GLY A 125 11.09 0.97 -11.57
C GLY A 125 12.12 0.98 -12.66
N ALA A 126 11.72 0.84 -13.92
CA ALA A 126 12.59 0.96 -15.07
C ALA A 126 12.80 2.43 -15.49
N GLN A 127 11.88 3.32 -15.09
CA GLN A 127 11.94 4.76 -15.35
C GLN A 127 12.80 5.54 -14.33
N LEU A 128 13.30 4.87 -13.29
CA LEU A 128 14.23 5.39 -12.27
C LEU A 128 15.62 4.79 -12.47
#